data_AF-A0A950YK31-F1
#
_entry.id   AF-A0A950YK31-F1
#
_cell.length_a   1.000
_cell.length_b   1.000
_cell.length_c   1.000
_cell.angle_alpha   90.00
_cell.angle_beta   90.00
_cell.angle_gamma   90.00
#
_symmetry.space_group_name_H-M   'P 1'
#
loop_
_entity.id
_entity.type
_entity.pdbx_description
1 polymer ?
#
loop_
_entity_poly.entity_id
_entity_poly.type
_entity_poly.pdbx_seq_one_letter_code
_entity_poly.pdbx_strand_id
1 'polypeptide(L)' 'LQDLEAGKPLELDCMSGAVIELGGRLGIAVPHVEAVHACAKLIDALARASSPPQGATVAA' A
#
# COMPACT_ATOMS: atom_id res chain seq x y z
N LEU A 1 10.47 4.54 4.19
CA LEU A 1 9.94 3.33 3.54
C LEU A 1 10.52 3.31 2.13
N GLN A 2 11.47 2.43 1.84
CA GLN A 2 12.39 2.59 0.70
C GLN A 2 11.67 2.72 -0.65
N ASP A 3 10.61 1.94 -0.88
CA ASP A 3 9.83 2.04 -2.13
C ASP A 3 9.11 3.38 -2.25
N LEU A 4 8.50 3.88 -1.17
CA LEU A 4 7.87 5.20 -1.14
C LEU A 4 8.89 6.31 -1.43
N GLU A 5 10.07 6.24 -0.81
CA GLU A 5 11.17 7.19 -1.01
C GLU A 5 11.72 7.13 -2.44
N ALA A 6 11.69 5.95 -3.06
CA ALA A 6 12.03 5.74 -4.46
C ALA A 6 10.88 6.04 -5.43
N GLY A 7 9.72 6.52 -4.97
CA GLY A 7 8.54 6.81 -5.79
C GLY A 7 7.86 5.58 -6.40
N LYS A 8 8.13 4.39 -5.86
CA LYS A 8 7.54 3.12 -6.31
C LYS A 8 6.21 2.84 -5.59
N PRO A 9 5.29 2.11 -6.22
CA PRO A 9 4.09 1.60 -5.56
C PRO A 9 4.44 0.72 -4.36
N LEU A 10 3.65 0.80 -3.29
CA LEU A 10 3.83 -0.08 -2.13
C LEU A 10 3.14 -1.43 -2.34
N GLU A 11 3.87 -2.54 -2.18
CA GLU A 11 3.31 -3.89 -2.21
C GLU A 11 2.77 -4.32 -0.83
N LEU A 12 1.61 -3.78 -0.45
CA LEU A 12 1.02 -4.00 0.88
C LEU A 12 0.13 -5.25 0.96
N ASP A 13 -0.50 -5.62 -0.15
CA ASP A 13 -1.50 -6.68 -0.18
C ASP A 13 -0.87 -8.07 0.02
N CYS A 14 0.32 -8.31 -0.53
CA CYS A 14 1.04 -9.59 -0.38
C CYS A 14 1.71 -9.76 1.00
N MET A 15 1.93 -8.68 1.75
CA MET A 15 2.59 -8.72 3.05
C MET A 15 1.57 -8.66 4.19
N SER A 16 1.12 -7.47 4.56
CA SER A 16 0.21 -7.27 5.69
C SER A 16 -1.23 -7.63 5.33
N GLY A 17 -1.64 -7.49 4.07
CA GLY A 17 -2.94 -7.95 3.57
C GLY A 17 -3.12 -9.46 3.72
N ALA A 18 -2.10 -10.25 3.35
CA ALA A 18 -2.11 -11.71 3.51
C ALA A 18 -2.25 -12.15 4.99
N VAL A 19 -1.58 -11.45 5.91
CA VAL A 19 -1.70 -11.73 7.35
C VAL A 19 -3.12 -11.43 7.87
N ILE A 20 -3.74 -10.35 7.41
CA ILE A 20 -5.14 -10.01 7.75
C ILE A 20 -6.10 -11.08 7.22
N GLU A 21 -5.93 -11.51 5.97
CA GLU A 21 -6.75 -12.57 5.37
C GLU A 21 -6.63 -13.89 6.17
N LEU A 22 -5.39 -14.32 6.47
CA LEU A 22 -5.14 -15.53 7.24
C LEU A 22 -5.70 -15.44 8.66
N GLY A 23 -5.54 -14.29 9.32
CA GLY A 23 -6.12 -14.03 10.64
C GLY A 23 -7.64 -14.22 10.64
N GLY A 24 -8.33 -13.63 9.67
CA GLY A 24 -9.77 -13.79 9.48
C GLY A 24 -10.18 -15.25 9.25
N ARG A 25 -9.42 -15.99 8.44
CA ARG A 25 -9.69 -17.42 8.15
C ARG A 25 -9.46 -18.34 9.35
N LEU A 26 -8.55 -17.97 10.25
CA LEU A 26 -8.22 -18.75 11.45
C LEU A 26 -8.97 -18.30 12.70
N GLY A 27 -9.76 -17.22 12.63
CA GLY A 27 -10.41 -16.63 13.79
C GLY A 27 -9.43 -15.96 14.77
N ILE A 28 -8.26 -15.54 14.29
CA ILE A 28 -7.22 -14.88 15.07
C ILE A 28 -7.27 -13.39 14.77
N ALA A 29 -7.57 -12.58 15.79
CA ALA A 29 -7.56 -11.13 15.66
C ALA A 29 -6.13 -10.61 15.48
N VAL A 30 -5.93 -9.72 14.49
CA VAL A 30 -4.65 -9.09 14.18
C VAL A 30 -4.74 -7.55 14.18
N PRO A 31 -5.29 -6.92 15.23
CA PRO A 31 -5.68 -5.52 15.23
C PRO A 31 -4.53 -4.55 14.94
N HIS A 32 -3.31 -4.88 15.37
CA HIS A 32 -2.13 -4.06 15.09
C HIS A 32 -1.69 -4.15 13.63
N VAL A 33 -1.85 -5.32 12.99
CA VAL A 33 -1.55 -5.50 11.58
C VAL A 33 -2.55 -4.73 10.72
N GLU A 34 -3.84 -4.79 11.08
CA GLU A 34 -4.90 -4.02 10.42
C GLU A 34 -4.63 -2.50 10.49
N ALA A 35 -4.28 -1.99 11.67
CA ALA A 35 -3.99 -0.57 11.86
C ALA A 35 -2.79 -0.11 11.01
N VAL A 36 -1.68 -0.87 11.03
CA VAL A 36 -0.49 -0.55 10.24
C VAL A 36 -0.77 -0.67 8.73
N HIS A 37 -1.50 -1.70 8.30
CA HIS A 37 -1.90 -1.87 6.90
C HIS A 37 -2.74 -0.69 6.41
N ALA A 38 -3.72 -0.25 7.20
CA ALA A 38 -4.55 0.90 6.86
C ALA A 38 -3.73 2.20 6.74
N CYS A 39 -2.82 2.47 7.69
CA CYS A 39 -1.91 3.61 7.62
C CYS A 39 -1.02 3.56 6.38
N ALA A 40 -0.46 2.39 6.05
CA ALA A 40 0.38 2.23 4.87
C ALA A 40 -0.41 2.44 3.57
N LYS A 41 -1.64 1.90 3.47
CA LYS A 41 -2.54 2.12 2.31
C LYS A 41 -2.89 3.60 2.14
N LEU A 42 -3.11 4.31 3.25
CA LEU A 42 -3.39 5.75 3.23
C LEU A 42 -2.21 6.54 2.66
N ILE A 43 -0.99 6.28 3.13
CA ILE A 43 0.21 6.97 2.65
C ILE A 43 0.45 6.68 1.15
N ASP A 44 0.29 5.43 0.72
CA ASP A 44 0.36 5.03 -0.69
C ASP A 44 -0.65 5.79 -1.56
N ALA A 45 -1.90 5.91 -1.10
CA ALA A 45 -2.93 6.67 -1.79
C ALA A 45 -2.58 8.17 -1.89
N LEU A 46 -2.09 8.78 -0.81
CA LEU A 46 -1.68 10.19 -0.79
C LEU A 46 -0.48 10.46 -1.71
N ALA A 47 0.48 9.54 -1.74
CA ALA A 47 1.65 9.64 -2.61
C ALA A 47 1.25 9.57 -4.10
N ARG A 48 0.33 8.66 -4.46
CA ARG A 48 -0.22 8.56 -5.82
C ARG A 48 -1.05 9.78 -6.21
N ALA A 49 -1.85 10.33 -5.29
CA ALA A 49 -2.63 11.54 -5.55
C ALA A 49 -1.75 12.79 -5.77
N SER A 50 -0.56 12.81 -5.17
CA SER A 50 0.41 13.92 -5.28
C SER A 50 1.33 13.81 -6.50
N SER A 51 1.35 12.65 -7.17
CA SER A 51 2.17 12.43 -8.35
C SER A 51 1.42 12.91 -9.60
N PRO A 52 2.02 13.73 -10.49
CA PRO A 52 1.37 14.14 -11.73
C PRO A 52 1.07 12.90 -12.60
N PRO A 53 0.00 12.93 -13.43
CA PRO A 53 -0.33 11.82 -14.31
C PRO A 53 0.85 11.54 -15.25
N GLN A 54 1.53 10.42 -15.03
CA GLN A 54 2.58 9.91 -15.92
C GLN A 54 1.90 9.38 -17.19
N GLY A 55 1.65 10.27 -18.16
CA GLY A 55 0.91 9.92 -19.37
C GLY A 55 0.77 10.99 -20.45
N ALA A 56 1.61 12.03 -20.47
CA ALA A 56 1.63 13.02 -21.56
C ALA A 56 3.06 13.30 -22.05
N THR A 57 3.78 12.24 -22.44
CA THR A 57 4.96 12.37 -23.32
C THR A 57 4.81 11.37 -24.46
N VAL A 58 4.02 11.74 -25.46
CA VAL A 58 4.07 11.10 -26.78
C VAL A 58 4.31 12.20 -27.81
N ALA A 59 5.42 12.03 -28.54
CA ALA A 59 5.77 12.60 -29.83
C ALA A 59 6.06 14.12 -29.93
N ALA A 60 7.36 14.42 -30.03
CA ALA A 60 7.88 15.43 -30.96
C ALA A 60 8.87 14.74 -31.89
#